data_AF-A0A0W0GBY1-F1
#
_entry.id   AF-A0A0W0GBY1-F1
#
_cell.length_a   1.000
_cell.length_b   1.000
_cell.length_c   1.000
_cell.angle_alpha   90.00
_cell.angle_beta   90.00
_cell.angle_gamma   90.00
#
_symmetry.space_group_name_H-M   'P 1'
#
loop_
_entity.id
_entity.type
_entity.pdbx_description
1 polymer ?
#
loop_
_entity_poly.entity_id
_entity_poly.type
_entity_poly.pdbx_seq_one_letter_code
_entity_poly.pdbx_strand_id
1 'polypeptide(L)'
;MSTSDPLCPTQSHAPLEKEFSSNSASGMGLHLQTVKNLQGPLEIESHRVQNLQAENQTLKQGKQQACEDRLCLSKENAHLLAEFEKKTQHCEDNTRFIYRLIEEKNRICEDRDREDAHFQDNMAVLIHEKEELGEKLEGLQASFLATLEFQLGRSKIGAHCWNWDDEFEDWTPVVILRGHPLPPIIFVDVDPRLLVDSEVTRKDIWSEYTVGFGNQISGRELNRYWGSRWYQWKGEGTVLSAWYVDFALEASRRRKLAHLIEELCAQKGSRWTPSKVLSYLDEEFPLSGTTKGLALRDFLNNLMTKGGFLNVKRKAKEYLHRKRAPL
;
A
#
# COMPACT_ATOMS: atom_id res chain seq x y z
N MET A 1 42.72 28.05 -66.77
CA MET A 1 44.04 28.71 -66.87
C MET A 1 45.07 27.60 -66.67
N SER A 2 45.62 26.88 -67.66
CA SER A 2 46.38 27.30 -68.86
C SER A 2 47.36 28.40 -68.50
N THR A 3 48.70 28.26 -68.54
CA THR A 3 49.60 27.60 -69.51
C THR A 3 50.99 27.36 -68.85
N SER A 4 51.64 26.21 -68.98
CA SER A 4 52.72 25.91 -69.95
C SER A 4 54.02 26.73 -69.81
N ASP A 5 55.08 26.11 -69.31
CA ASP A 5 56.48 26.43 -69.67
C ASP A 5 56.73 25.99 -71.14
N PRO A 6 57.67 26.64 -71.86
CA PRO A 6 58.92 25.92 -72.11
C PRO A 6 60.20 26.78 -72.24
N LEU A 7 61.28 26.22 -71.67
CA LEU A 7 62.65 26.08 -72.18
C LEU A 7 63.20 27.05 -73.25
N CYS A 8 64.31 27.71 -72.89
CA CYS A 8 65.34 28.25 -73.77
C CYS A 8 65.93 27.21 -74.74
N PRO A 9 66.44 27.68 -75.89
CA PRO A 9 67.69 27.16 -76.43
C PRO A 9 68.69 28.27 -76.80
N THR A 10 69.95 28.03 -76.45
CA THR A 10 71.15 28.74 -76.89
C THR A 10 71.47 28.38 -78.36
N GLN A 11 71.73 29.38 -79.20
CA GLN A 11 72.36 29.20 -80.52
C GLN A 11 73.49 30.23 -80.71
N SER A 12 74.70 29.72 -80.92
CA SER A 12 75.91 30.43 -81.34
C SER A 12 76.19 30.13 -82.82
N HIS A 13 76.45 31.15 -83.63
CA HIS A 13 77.07 31.00 -84.95
C HIS A 13 78.23 32.01 -85.09
N ALA A 14 79.44 31.48 -85.25
CA ALA A 14 80.63 32.19 -85.70
C ALA A 14 80.86 31.88 -87.19
N PRO A 15 81.42 32.81 -88.00
CA PRO A 15 81.74 32.55 -89.40
C PRO A 15 83.21 32.11 -89.59
N LEU A 16 83.43 31.24 -90.58
CA LEU A 16 84.73 30.82 -91.11
C LEU A 16 84.85 31.30 -92.56
N GLU A 17 85.91 32.05 -92.88
CA GLU A 17 86.41 32.24 -94.25
C GLU A 17 87.91 31.88 -94.34
N LYS A 18 88.20 30.90 -95.20
CA LYS A 18 89.31 30.70 -96.18
C LYS A 18 90.72 31.26 -95.89
N GLU A 19 91.75 30.40 -95.77
CA GLU A 19 92.65 29.89 -96.85
C GLU A 19 93.64 30.97 -97.39
N PHE A 20 94.96 30.80 -97.56
CA PHE A 20 95.80 29.66 -97.99
C PHE A 20 97.31 29.93 -97.72
N SER A 21 98.09 28.85 -97.61
CA SER A 21 99.50 28.65 -98.08
C SER A 21 100.64 29.43 -97.38
N SER A 22 101.81 28.87 -97.04
CA SER A 22 102.60 27.77 -97.59
C SER A 22 103.74 27.38 -96.63
N ASN A 23 104.32 26.17 -96.81
CA ASN A 23 105.60 25.69 -96.27
C ASN A 23 105.65 25.43 -94.74
N SER A 24 106.19 24.34 -94.20
CA SER A 24 106.98 23.22 -94.70
C SER A 24 107.11 22.18 -93.56
N ALA A 25 106.94 20.89 -93.88
CA ALA A 25 107.46 19.71 -93.16
C ALA A 25 107.43 19.66 -91.61
N SER A 26 106.44 18.96 -91.00
CA SER A 26 106.57 18.12 -89.76
C SER A 26 105.19 17.74 -89.15
N GLY A 27 104.29 17.09 -89.92
CA GLY A 27 102.85 17.00 -89.58
C GLY A 27 102.33 15.76 -88.83
N MET A 28 103.04 14.62 -88.80
CA MET A 28 102.49 13.38 -88.21
C MET A 28 102.74 13.21 -86.70
N GLY A 29 103.83 13.76 -86.16
CA GLY A 29 104.16 13.64 -84.73
C GLY A 29 103.26 14.47 -83.82
N LEU A 30 102.84 15.65 -84.28
CA LEU A 30 101.96 16.56 -83.52
C LEU A 30 100.53 16.01 -83.40
N HIS A 31 99.96 15.44 -84.47
CA HIS A 31 98.61 14.87 -84.42
C HIS A 31 98.50 13.65 -83.50
N LEU A 32 99.51 12.77 -83.46
CA LEU A 32 99.52 11.63 -82.55
C LEU A 32 99.63 12.04 -81.08
N GLN A 33 100.36 13.13 -80.80
CA GLN A 33 100.45 13.71 -79.46
C GLN A 33 99.14 14.38 -79.05
N THR A 34 98.44 15.08 -79.96
CA THR A 34 97.12 15.66 -79.68
C THR A 34 96.09 14.58 -79.36
N VAL A 35 96.08 13.46 -80.09
CA VAL A 35 95.16 12.34 -79.84
C VAL A 35 95.44 11.69 -78.46
N LYS A 36 96.70 11.46 -78.11
CA LYS A 36 97.07 10.97 -76.77
C LYS A 36 96.71 11.95 -75.64
N ASN A 37 96.89 13.25 -75.87
CA ASN A 37 96.53 14.29 -74.90
C ASN A 37 95.01 14.40 -74.69
N LEU A 38 94.19 13.97 -75.65
CA LEU A 38 92.72 14.00 -75.55
C LEU A 38 92.11 12.69 -75.03
N GLN A 39 92.84 11.57 -75.08
CA GLN A 39 92.35 10.27 -74.63
C GLN A 39 92.09 10.21 -73.12
N GLY A 40 93.01 10.73 -72.30
CA GLY A 40 92.84 10.78 -70.84
C GLY A 40 91.63 11.60 -70.38
N PRO A 41 91.45 12.85 -70.86
CA PRO A 41 90.24 13.63 -70.59
C PRO A 41 88.94 12.95 -71.03
N LEU A 42 88.95 12.25 -72.17
CA LEU A 42 87.78 11.53 -72.67
C LEU A 42 87.41 10.33 -71.79
N GLU A 43 88.39 9.59 -71.28
CA GLU A 43 88.18 8.49 -70.34
C GLU A 43 87.62 8.98 -68.99
N ILE A 44 88.14 10.11 -68.48
CA ILE A 44 87.61 10.77 -67.27
C ILE A 44 86.16 11.21 -67.48
N GLU A 45 85.86 11.83 -68.62
CA GLU A 45 84.49 12.29 -68.92
C GLU A 45 83.55 11.10 -69.17
N SER A 46 84.03 10.01 -69.76
CA SER A 46 83.28 8.75 -69.89
C SER A 46 82.92 8.15 -68.53
N HIS A 47 83.87 8.08 -67.60
CA HIS A 47 83.59 7.64 -66.23
C HIS A 47 82.64 8.59 -65.50
N ARG A 48 82.76 9.90 -65.73
CA ARG A 48 81.83 10.89 -65.18
C ARG A 48 80.41 10.69 -65.71
N VAL A 49 80.26 10.43 -67.01
CA VAL A 49 78.97 10.11 -67.63
C VAL A 49 78.38 8.82 -67.07
N GLN A 50 79.19 7.77 -66.87
CA GLN A 50 78.73 6.53 -66.24
C GLN A 50 78.30 6.73 -64.78
N ASN A 51 79.05 7.50 -64.00
CA ASN A 51 78.68 7.84 -62.61
C ASN A 51 77.37 8.65 -62.57
N LEU A 52 77.23 9.64 -63.45
CA LEU A 52 75.99 10.41 -63.57
C LEU A 52 74.82 9.56 -64.04
N GLN A 53 75.04 8.57 -64.91
CA GLN A 53 74.00 7.61 -65.31
C GLN A 53 73.57 6.71 -64.15
N ALA A 54 74.52 6.20 -63.36
CA ALA A 54 74.22 5.41 -62.16
C ALA A 54 73.49 6.25 -61.10
N GLU A 55 73.93 7.48 -60.85
CA GLU A 55 73.27 8.43 -59.94
C GLU A 55 71.85 8.76 -60.42
N ASN A 56 71.66 8.99 -61.71
CA ASN A 56 70.33 9.24 -62.29
C ASN A 56 69.40 8.02 -62.14
N GLN A 57 69.92 6.80 -62.28
CA GLN A 57 69.16 5.58 -62.01
C GLN A 57 68.76 5.46 -60.54
N THR A 58 69.68 5.71 -59.61
CA THR A 58 69.40 5.72 -58.16
C THR A 58 68.36 6.78 -57.80
N LEU A 59 68.47 7.98 -58.37
CA LEU A 59 67.48 9.05 -58.18
C LEU A 59 66.10 8.69 -58.76
N LYS A 60 66.04 8.00 -59.90
CA LYS A 60 64.78 7.50 -60.46
C LYS A 60 64.12 6.46 -59.56
N GLN A 61 64.89 5.51 -59.03
CA GLN A 61 64.40 4.51 -58.08
C GLN A 61 63.93 5.17 -56.78
N GLY A 62 64.71 6.10 -56.22
CA GLY A 62 64.32 6.86 -55.03
C GLY A 62 63.04 7.68 -55.23
N LYS A 63 62.87 8.30 -56.40
CA LYS A 63 61.63 9.01 -56.77
C LYS A 63 60.44 8.05 -56.89
N GLN A 64 60.64 6.87 -57.49
CA GLN A 64 59.59 5.87 -57.61
C GLN A 64 59.14 5.37 -56.23
N GLN A 65 60.09 5.03 -55.35
CA GLN A 65 59.79 4.62 -53.98
C GLN A 65 59.02 5.71 -53.22
N ALA A 66 59.46 6.96 -53.29
CA ALA A 66 58.75 8.08 -52.65
C ALA A 66 57.33 8.28 -53.20
N CYS A 67 57.09 8.01 -54.50
CA CYS A 67 55.75 8.03 -55.07
C CYS A 67 54.87 6.88 -54.55
N GLU A 68 55.43 5.67 -54.40
CA GLU A 68 54.74 4.52 -53.84
C GLU A 68 54.38 4.73 -52.36
N ASP A 69 55.32 5.25 -51.56
CA ASP A 69 55.09 5.58 -50.15
C ASP A 69 54.02 6.65 -49.99
N ARG A 70 54.05 7.71 -50.82
CA ARG A 70 53.03 8.76 -50.81
C ARG A 70 51.65 8.21 -51.18
N LEU A 71 51.57 7.26 -52.12
CA LEU A 71 50.32 6.60 -52.47
C LEU A 71 49.80 5.71 -51.32
N CYS A 72 50.69 5.00 -50.64
CA CYS A 72 50.35 4.19 -49.46
C CYS A 72 49.76 5.06 -48.34
N LEU A 73 50.45 6.14 -47.98
CA LEU A 73 49.98 7.12 -46.98
C LEU A 73 48.65 7.77 -47.38
N SER A 74 48.46 8.06 -48.68
CA SER A 74 47.20 8.61 -49.17
C SER A 74 46.03 7.64 -48.98
N LYS A 75 46.25 6.32 -49.14
CA LYS A 75 45.22 5.29 -48.92
C LYS A 75 44.92 5.12 -47.44
N GLU A 76 45.95 5.11 -46.59
CA GLU A 76 45.79 5.02 -45.15
C GLU A 76 45.03 6.23 -44.58
N ASN A 77 45.38 7.45 -45.03
CA ASN A 77 44.65 8.67 -44.65
C ASN A 77 43.18 8.62 -45.08
N ALA A 78 42.88 8.13 -46.29
CA ALA A 78 41.51 7.98 -46.75
C ALA A 78 40.72 6.98 -45.88
N HIS A 79 41.36 5.88 -45.46
CA HIS A 79 40.76 4.91 -44.55
C HIS A 79 40.49 5.51 -43.16
N LEU A 80 41.46 6.21 -42.58
CA LEU A 80 41.31 6.87 -41.27
C LEU A 80 40.21 7.94 -41.29
N LEU A 81 40.09 8.70 -42.37
CA LEU A 81 39.00 9.67 -42.54
C LEU A 81 37.62 8.99 -42.56
N ALA A 82 37.48 7.89 -43.30
CA ALA A 82 36.24 7.13 -43.34
C ALA A 82 35.88 6.52 -41.96
N GLU A 83 36.86 6.02 -41.20
CA GLU A 83 36.64 5.57 -39.83
C GLU A 83 36.24 6.71 -38.89
N PHE A 84 36.86 7.88 -39.03
CA PHE A 84 36.54 9.07 -38.24
C PHE A 84 35.13 9.57 -38.52
N GLU A 85 34.71 9.63 -39.79
CA GLU A 85 33.34 9.96 -40.19
C GLU A 85 32.34 8.96 -39.61
N LYS A 86 32.63 7.65 -39.69
CA LYS A 86 31.77 6.61 -39.09
C LYS A 86 31.64 6.77 -37.57
N LYS A 87 32.74 7.06 -36.87
CA LYS A 87 32.72 7.31 -35.42
C LYS A 87 31.96 8.59 -35.07
N THR A 88 32.10 9.63 -35.89
CA THR A 88 31.35 10.89 -35.73
C THR A 88 29.84 10.65 -35.88
N GLN A 89 29.43 9.93 -36.94
CA GLN A 89 28.03 9.57 -37.14
C GLN A 89 27.48 8.74 -35.98
N HIS A 90 28.25 7.76 -35.49
CA HIS A 90 27.85 6.96 -34.33
C HIS A 90 27.69 7.80 -33.06
N CYS A 91 28.56 8.80 -32.85
CA CYS A 91 28.44 9.75 -31.75
C CYS A 91 27.15 10.56 -31.86
N GLU A 92 26.85 11.10 -33.04
CA GLU A 92 25.61 11.85 -33.27
C GLU A 92 24.35 11.01 -33.06
N ASP A 93 24.34 9.76 -33.54
CA ASP A 93 23.23 8.84 -33.37
C ASP A 93 23.00 8.52 -31.89
N ASN A 94 24.08 8.29 -31.14
CA ASN A 94 24.02 8.08 -29.68
C ASN A 94 23.51 9.33 -28.96
N THR A 95 23.96 10.52 -29.35
CA THR A 95 23.46 11.78 -28.80
C THR A 95 21.96 11.94 -29.05
N ARG A 96 21.47 11.67 -30.27
CA ARG A 96 20.02 11.68 -30.58
C ARG A 96 19.25 10.64 -29.78
N PHE A 97 19.83 9.46 -29.55
CA PHE A 97 19.23 8.42 -28.71
C PHE A 97 19.09 8.87 -27.25
N ILE A 98 20.14 9.48 -26.67
CA ILE A 98 20.11 10.01 -25.31
C ILE A 98 19.03 11.10 -25.16
N TYR A 99 18.92 12.03 -26.12
CA TYR A 99 17.87 13.05 -26.06
C TYR A 99 16.47 12.45 -26.06
N ARG A 100 16.20 11.43 -26.88
CA ARG A 100 14.93 10.70 -26.87
C ARG A 100 14.64 10.03 -25.52
N LEU A 101 15.65 9.43 -24.89
CA LEU A 101 15.49 8.84 -23.55
C LEU A 101 15.18 9.90 -22.48
N ILE A 102 15.76 11.09 -22.57
CA ILE A 102 15.48 12.20 -21.65
C ILE A 102 14.04 12.70 -21.86
N GLU A 103 13.60 12.88 -23.11
CA GLU A 103 12.22 13.28 -23.41
C GLU A 103 11.21 12.25 -22.89
N GLU A 104 11.46 10.96 -23.12
CA GLU A 104 10.58 9.89 -22.66
C GLU A 104 10.54 9.82 -21.12
N LYS A 105 11.69 9.97 -20.46
CA LYS A 105 11.75 10.06 -18.99
C LYS A 105 10.90 11.23 -18.48
N ASN A 106 10.99 12.40 -19.10
CA ASN A 106 10.21 13.57 -18.69
C ASN A 106 8.71 13.33 -18.85
N ARG A 107 8.28 12.69 -19.96
CA ARG A 107 6.86 12.31 -20.15
C ARG A 107 6.36 11.38 -19.07
N ILE A 108 7.12 10.33 -18.74
CA ILE A 108 6.77 9.39 -17.66
C ILE A 108 6.66 10.11 -16.31
N CYS A 109 7.56 11.07 -16.03
CA CYS A 109 7.47 11.88 -14.82
C CYS A 109 6.20 12.74 -14.79
N GLU A 110 5.86 13.42 -15.89
CA GLU A 110 4.64 14.22 -15.97
C GLU A 110 3.37 13.38 -15.81
N ASP A 111 3.32 12.19 -16.41
CA ASP A 111 2.17 11.29 -16.27
C ASP A 111 2.03 10.78 -14.82
N ARG A 112 3.15 10.45 -14.15
CA ARG A 112 3.12 10.09 -12.72
C ARG A 112 2.63 11.25 -11.85
N ASP A 113 3.12 12.47 -12.10
CA ASP A 113 2.70 13.64 -11.31
C ASP A 113 1.20 13.93 -11.50
N ARG A 114 0.62 13.65 -12.69
CA ARG A 114 -0.83 13.70 -12.93
C ARG A 114 -1.59 12.60 -12.19
N GLU A 115 -1.08 11.37 -12.19
CA GLU A 115 -1.67 10.26 -11.43
C GLU A 115 -1.68 10.54 -9.92
N ASP A 116 -0.58 11.07 -9.38
CA ASP A 116 -0.45 11.47 -7.99
C ASP A 116 -1.45 12.59 -7.64
N ALA A 117 -1.63 13.58 -8.52
CA ALA A 117 -2.64 14.64 -8.35
C ALA A 117 -4.07 14.07 -8.34
N HIS A 118 -4.40 13.17 -9.28
CA HIS A 118 -5.71 12.52 -9.32
C HIS A 118 -5.96 11.65 -8.08
N PHE A 119 -4.93 10.97 -7.56
CA PHE A 119 -5.04 10.23 -6.30
C PHE A 119 -5.30 11.15 -5.11
N GLN A 120 -4.62 12.30 -5.04
CA GLN A 120 -4.84 13.30 -3.99
C GLN A 120 -6.27 13.88 -4.05
N ASP A 121 -6.78 14.18 -5.24
CA ASP A 121 -8.16 14.65 -5.44
C ASP A 121 -9.17 13.60 -4.97
N ASN A 122 -8.99 12.33 -5.37
CA ASN A 122 -9.84 11.23 -4.91
C ASN A 122 -9.81 11.06 -3.39
N MET A 123 -8.62 11.16 -2.78
CA MET A 123 -8.49 11.09 -1.33
C MET A 123 -9.19 12.26 -0.63
N ALA A 124 -9.15 13.47 -1.19
CA ALA A 124 -9.86 14.63 -0.67
C ALA A 124 -11.39 14.43 -0.73
N VAL A 125 -11.91 13.88 -1.83
CA VAL A 125 -13.33 13.52 -1.96
C VAL A 125 -13.73 12.49 -0.90
N LEU A 126 -12.97 11.41 -0.74
CA LEU A 126 -13.25 10.37 0.26
C LEU A 126 -13.20 10.90 1.71
N ILE A 127 -12.27 11.82 2.01
CA ILE A 127 -12.20 12.48 3.31
C ILE A 127 -13.47 13.32 3.54
N HIS A 128 -13.89 14.10 2.55
CA HIS A 128 -15.08 14.92 2.66
C HIS A 128 -16.36 14.09 2.80
N GLU A 129 -16.52 13.02 2.00
CA GLU A 129 -17.64 12.08 2.13
C GLU A 129 -17.67 11.41 3.51
N LYS A 130 -16.50 11.04 4.04
CA LYS A 130 -16.38 10.50 5.40
C LYS A 130 -16.82 11.51 6.46
N GLU A 131 -16.42 12.78 6.33
CA GLU A 131 -16.83 13.86 7.24
C GLU A 131 -18.34 14.07 7.19
N GLU A 132 -18.94 14.19 6.00
CA GLU A 132 -20.40 14.32 5.85
C GLU A 132 -21.16 13.12 6.44
N LEU A 133 -20.68 11.91 6.22
CA LEU A 133 -21.26 10.70 6.80
C LEU A 133 -21.13 10.70 8.33
N GLY A 134 -20.00 11.18 8.85
CA GLY A 134 -19.78 11.40 10.28
C GLY A 134 -20.82 12.34 10.87
N GLU A 135 -21.01 13.51 10.27
CA GLU A 135 -22.02 14.50 10.72
C GLU A 135 -23.45 13.95 10.67
N LYS A 136 -23.81 13.24 9.58
CA LYS A 136 -25.12 12.60 9.44
C LYS A 136 -25.34 11.54 10.52
N LEU A 137 -24.32 10.72 10.81
CA LEU A 137 -24.36 9.70 11.84
C LEU A 137 -24.51 10.31 13.23
N GLU A 138 -23.73 11.35 13.55
CA GLU A 138 -23.84 12.09 14.81
C GLU A 138 -25.22 12.72 14.99
N GLY A 139 -25.79 13.31 13.92
CA GLY A 139 -27.14 13.87 13.93
C GLY A 139 -28.22 12.81 14.20
N LEU A 140 -28.13 11.65 13.55
CA LEU A 140 -29.03 10.52 13.78
C LEU A 140 -28.91 9.95 15.20
N GLN A 141 -27.68 9.78 15.70
CA GLN A 141 -27.40 9.36 17.07
C GLN A 141 -28.02 10.34 18.08
N ALA A 142 -27.81 11.64 17.91
CA ALA A 142 -28.36 12.66 18.79
C ALA A 142 -29.90 12.66 18.79
N SER A 143 -30.52 12.52 17.61
CA SER A 143 -31.99 12.44 17.49
C SER A 143 -32.57 11.21 18.16
N PHE A 144 -31.93 10.05 17.97
CA PHE A 144 -32.32 8.80 18.60
C PHE A 144 -32.19 8.88 20.13
N LEU A 145 -31.04 9.33 20.63
CA LEU A 145 -30.80 9.50 22.06
C LEU A 145 -31.79 10.48 22.68
N ALA A 146 -32.09 11.62 22.03
CA ALA A 146 -33.08 12.57 22.52
C ALA A 146 -34.48 11.94 22.64
N THR A 147 -34.87 11.10 21.68
CA THR A 147 -36.15 10.36 21.73
C THR A 147 -36.18 9.39 22.91
N LEU A 148 -35.09 8.66 23.13
CA LEU A 148 -35.00 7.75 24.27
C LEU A 148 -34.92 8.48 25.61
N GLU A 149 -34.24 9.63 25.69
CA GLU A 149 -34.18 10.47 26.88
C GLU A 149 -35.56 10.97 27.27
N PHE A 150 -36.38 11.35 26.29
CA PHE A 150 -37.78 11.71 26.52
C PHE A 150 -38.62 10.53 27.06
N GLN A 151 -38.36 9.31 26.56
CA GLN A 151 -39.15 8.12 26.91
C GLN A 151 -38.74 7.43 28.22
N LEU A 152 -37.44 7.40 28.51
CA LEU A 152 -36.84 6.63 29.61
C LEU A 152 -36.21 7.51 30.69
N GLY A 153 -35.94 8.78 30.38
CA GLY A 153 -35.26 9.72 31.25
C GLY A 153 -33.74 9.76 31.02
N ARG A 154 -33.19 10.97 31.01
CA ARG A 154 -31.76 11.24 30.76
C ARG A 154 -30.81 10.48 31.68
N SER A 155 -31.16 10.32 32.96
CA SER A 155 -30.33 9.57 33.92
C SER A 155 -30.20 8.10 33.55
N LYS A 156 -31.23 7.50 32.93
CA LYS A 156 -31.15 6.11 32.46
C LYS A 156 -30.34 5.98 31.20
N ILE A 157 -30.52 6.88 30.25
CA ILE A 157 -29.75 6.87 28.99
C ILE A 157 -28.25 7.05 29.26
N GLY A 158 -27.90 7.98 30.16
CA GLY A 158 -26.51 8.21 30.57
C GLY A 158 -25.89 7.09 31.42
N ALA A 159 -26.68 6.12 31.90
CA ALA A 159 -26.18 4.97 32.65
C ALA A 159 -25.75 3.79 31.74
N HIS A 160 -25.92 3.92 30.43
CA HIS A 160 -25.59 2.88 29.45
C HIS A 160 -24.57 3.37 28.42
N CYS A 161 -23.67 2.48 28.04
CA CYS A 161 -23.01 2.56 26.74
C CYS A 161 -24.00 2.06 25.67
N TRP A 162 -23.90 2.62 24.46
CA TRP A 162 -24.79 2.31 23.35
C TRP A 162 -23.97 1.71 22.22
N ASN A 163 -24.48 0.64 21.63
CA ASN A 163 -23.89 -0.01 20.47
C ASN A 163 -24.87 0.04 19.30
N TRP A 164 -24.33 0.28 18.11
CA TRP A 164 -25.10 0.13 16.88
C TRP A 164 -25.21 -1.36 16.54
N ASP A 165 -26.43 -1.81 16.27
CA ASP A 165 -26.73 -3.15 15.80
C ASP A 165 -26.92 -3.09 14.27
N ASP A 166 -25.90 -3.52 13.52
CA ASP A 166 -25.89 -3.48 12.04
C ASP A 166 -27.01 -4.34 11.42
N GLU A 167 -27.46 -5.40 12.09
CA GLU A 167 -28.51 -6.28 11.55
C GLU A 167 -29.88 -5.59 11.58
N PHE A 168 -30.10 -4.71 12.56
CA PHE A 168 -31.40 -4.05 12.78
C PHE A 168 -31.39 -2.55 12.54
N GLU A 169 -30.23 -1.98 12.17
CA GLU A 169 -30.02 -0.54 12.00
C GLU A 169 -30.55 0.26 13.21
N ASP A 170 -30.24 -0.20 14.43
CA ASP A 170 -30.79 0.32 15.68
C ASP A 170 -29.72 0.44 16.76
N TRP A 171 -29.86 1.43 17.63
CA TRP A 171 -28.98 1.60 18.79
C TRP A 171 -29.53 0.78 19.95
N THR A 172 -28.70 -0.13 20.46
CA THR A 172 -29.04 -1.00 21.58
C THR A 172 -28.17 -0.68 22.80
N PRO A 173 -28.74 -0.67 24.01
CA PRO A 173 -27.95 -0.42 25.21
C PRO A 173 -27.11 -1.65 25.54
N VAL A 174 -25.87 -1.42 25.93
CA VAL A 174 -25.04 -2.42 26.61
C VAL A 174 -25.58 -2.53 28.04
N VAL A 175 -26.18 -3.68 28.35
CA VAL A 175 -26.79 -3.93 29.66
C VAL A 175 -25.87 -4.79 30.49
N ILE A 176 -25.74 -4.44 31.76
CA ILE A 176 -25.01 -5.23 32.75
C ILE A 176 -26.05 -5.91 33.64
N LEU A 177 -25.79 -7.16 34.03
CA LEU A 177 -26.60 -7.86 35.02
C LEU A 177 -25.85 -7.90 36.33
N ARG A 178 -26.52 -7.66 37.46
CA ARG A 178 -25.84 -7.71 38.77
C ARG A 178 -25.23 -9.09 38.99
N GLY A 179 -23.96 -9.13 39.41
CA GLY A 179 -23.24 -10.38 39.68
C GLY A 179 -22.91 -11.22 38.43
N HIS A 180 -23.07 -10.66 37.23
CA HIS A 180 -22.55 -11.26 35.99
C HIS A 180 -21.25 -10.55 35.61
N PRO A 181 -20.22 -11.27 35.11
CA PRO A 181 -18.98 -10.64 34.65
C PRO A 181 -19.26 -9.59 33.59
N LEU A 182 -18.45 -8.52 33.56
CA LEU A 182 -18.52 -7.50 32.53
C LEU A 182 -18.11 -8.04 31.15
N PRO A 183 -18.58 -7.41 30.06
CA PRO A 183 -18.05 -7.66 28.73
C PRO A 183 -16.54 -7.39 28.69
N PRO A 184 -15.72 -8.25 28.05
CA PRO A 184 -14.26 -8.19 28.12
C PRO A 184 -13.60 -6.96 27.46
N ILE A 185 -14.36 -6.16 26.69
CA ILE A 185 -13.82 -5.07 25.86
C ILE A 185 -14.38 -3.70 26.28
N ILE A 186 -15.39 -3.66 27.15
CA ILE A 186 -16.08 -2.40 27.46
C ILE A 186 -15.52 -1.79 28.74
N PHE A 187 -14.87 -0.65 28.59
CA PHE A 187 -14.47 0.23 29.69
C PHE A 187 -15.69 1.03 30.16
N VAL A 188 -16.63 0.36 30.84
CA VAL A 188 -17.70 1.08 31.53
C VAL A 188 -17.17 1.50 32.89
N ASP A 189 -17.35 2.76 33.26
CA ASP A 189 -17.18 3.22 34.64
C ASP A 189 -18.37 2.70 35.47
N VAL A 190 -18.31 1.41 35.81
CA VAL A 190 -19.36 0.73 36.58
C VAL A 190 -19.06 0.93 38.05
N ASP A 191 -20.08 1.28 38.84
CA ASP A 191 -19.98 1.24 40.30
C ASP A 191 -19.42 -0.13 40.72
N PRO A 192 -18.22 -0.20 41.34
CA PRO A 192 -17.59 -1.47 41.71
C PRO A 192 -18.48 -2.35 42.57
N ARG A 193 -19.44 -1.77 43.31
CA ARG A 193 -20.43 -2.50 44.11
C ARG A 193 -21.35 -3.40 43.27
N LEU A 194 -21.50 -3.12 41.99
CA LEU A 194 -22.28 -3.94 41.04
C LEU A 194 -21.50 -5.17 40.56
N LEU A 195 -20.18 -5.13 40.69
CA LEU A 195 -19.22 -6.19 40.33
C LEU A 195 -18.86 -7.09 41.51
N VAL A 196 -19.16 -6.65 42.73
CA VAL A 196 -18.95 -7.47 43.93
C VAL A 196 -19.82 -8.72 43.82
N ASP A 197 -19.24 -9.87 44.18
CA ASP A 197 -19.87 -11.16 44.48
C ASP A 197 -20.92 -11.03 45.61
N SER A 198 -21.93 -10.20 45.37
CA SER A 198 -23.12 -10.14 46.17
C SER A 198 -23.99 -11.33 45.77
N GLU A 199 -24.44 -12.10 46.75
CA GLU A 199 -25.39 -13.18 46.52
C GLU A 199 -26.68 -12.57 45.93
N VAL A 200 -26.79 -12.58 44.60
CA VAL A 200 -27.97 -12.09 43.89
C VAL A 200 -29.18 -12.85 44.41
N THR A 201 -30.23 -12.13 44.80
CA THR A 201 -31.48 -12.74 45.30
C THR A 201 -32.60 -12.67 44.26
N ARG A 202 -33.68 -13.43 44.48
CA ARG A 202 -34.90 -13.33 43.67
C ARG A 202 -35.49 -11.92 43.69
N LYS A 203 -35.38 -11.22 44.83
CA LYS A 203 -35.83 -9.84 44.98
C LYS A 203 -35.00 -8.89 44.12
N ASP A 204 -33.68 -9.10 44.05
CA ASP A 204 -32.81 -8.32 43.18
C ASP A 204 -33.16 -8.53 41.71
N ILE A 205 -33.35 -9.77 41.27
CA ILE A 205 -33.78 -10.09 39.90
C ILE A 205 -35.12 -9.40 39.58
N TRP A 206 -36.08 -9.45 40.50
CA TRP A 206 -37.37 -8.78 40.30
C TRP A 206 -37.24 -7.26 40.23
N SER A 207 -36.39 -6.67 41.06
CA SER A 207 -36.11 -5.23 41.04
C SER A 207 -35.41 -4.80 39.74
N GLU A 208 -34.38 -5.54 39.32
CA GLU A 208 -33.67 -5.35 38.06
C GLU A 208 -34.64 -5.41 36.86
N TYR A 209 -35.59 -6.35 36.89
CA TYR A 209 -36.60 -6.47 35.85
C TYR A 209 -37.64 -5.33 35.85
N THR A 210 -38.09 -4.86 37.02
CA THR A 210 -39.24 -3.92 37.10
C THR A 210 -38.85 -2.45 37.20
N VAL A 211 -37.77 -2.14 37.90
CA VAL A 211 -37.31 -0.78 38.20
C VAL A 211 -35.97 -0.49 37.52
N GLY A 212 -35.14 -1.53 37.35
CA GLY A 212 -33.73 -1.39 37.01
C GLY A 212 -32.88 -1.32 38.28
N PHE A 213 -31.57 -1.13 38.11
CA PHE A 213 -30.64 -0.90 39.22
C PHE A 213 -29.56 0.09 38.78
N GLY A 214 -29.02 0.90 39.70
CA GLY A 214 -27.95 1.85 39.35
C GLY A 214 -28.33 2.83 38.23
N ASN A 215 -29.58 3.32 38.23
CA ASN A 215 -30.17 4.11 37.15
C ASN A 215 -30.27 3.41 35.79
N GLN A 216 -29.98 2.12 35.66
CA GLN A 216 -30.13 1.41 34.38
C GLN A 216 -31.59 1.24 33.97
N ILE A 217 -31.80 1.08 32.66
CA ILE A 217 -33.08 0.70 32.05
C ILE A 217 -33.49 -0.68 32.58
N SER A 218 -34.73 -0.80 33.04
CA SER A 218 -35.23 -2.06 33.61
C SER A 218 -35.38 -3.14 32.55
N GLY A 219 -35.29 -4.41 32.96
CA GLY A 219 -35.52 -5.54 32.06
C GLY A 219 -36.88 -5.50 31.33
N ARG A 220 -37.92 -4.97 31.98
CA ARG A 220 -39.24 -4.78 31.38
C ARG A 220 -39.24 -3.69 30.32
N GLU A 221 -38.59 -2.56 30.58
CA GLU A 221 -38.42 -1.49 29.57
C GLU A 221 -37.59 -2.00 28.39
N LEU A 222 -36.47 -2.68 28.66
CA LEU A 222 -35.63 -3.27 27.61
C LEU A 222 -36.42 -4.22 26.70
N ASN A 223 -37.24 -5.09 27.27
CA ASN A 223 -38.12 -5.96 26.50
C ASN A 223 -39.21 -5.21 25.71
N ARG A 224 -39.71 -4.10 26.26
CA ARG A 224 -40.74 -3.30 25.60
C ARG A 224 -40.20 -2.61 24.34
N TYR A 225 -38.98 -2.07 24.40
CA TYR A 225 -38.39 -1.31 23.29
C TYR A 225 -37.61 -2.21 22.32
N TRP A 226 -36.82 -3.17 22.82
CA TRP A 226 -35.94 -4.00 21.97
C TRP A 226 -36.34 -5.47 21.90
N GLY A 227 -37.28 -5.94 22.72
CA GLY A 227 -37.71 -7.33 22.71
C GLY A 227 -36.62 -8.30 23.15
N SER A 228 -36.35 -9.33 22.35
CA SER A 228 -35.24 -10.25 22.64
C SER A 228 -33.86 -9.72 22.23
N ARG A 229 -33.81 -8.63 21.44
CA ARG A 229 -32.60 -8.18 20.75
C ARG A 229 -31.52 -7.65 21.69
N TRP A 230 -31.91 -6.94 22.76
CA TRP A 230 -30.97 -6.25 23.67
C TRP A 230 -29.95 -7.16 24.37
N TYR A 231 -30.12 -8.48 24.39
CA TYR A 231 -29.21 -9.45 25.00
C TYR A 231 -28.80 -10.58 24.04
N GLN A 232 -29.16 -10.50 22.76
CA GLN A 232 -28.89 -11.53 21.75
C GLN A 232 -27.72 -11.20 20.83
N TRP A 233 -26.96 -10.13 21.13
CA TRP A 233 -25.87 -9.70 20.29
C TRP A 233 -24.83 -10.81 20.07
N LYS A 234 -24.38 -10.95 18.83
CA LYS A 234 -23.40 -11.94 18.38
C LYS A 234 -22.13 -11.20 17.99
N GLY A 235 -21.26 -10.96 18.96
CA GLY A 235 -20.02 -10.25 18.67
C GLY A 235 -19.09 -10.96 17.73
N GLU A 236 -18.20 -10.17 17.14
CA GLU A 236 -17.06 -10.67 16.38
C GLU A 236 -15.99 -11.23 17.33
N GLY A 237 -15.50 -12.43 17.04
CA GLY A 237 -14.47 -13.11 17.84
C GLY A 237 -15.01 -14.11 18.85
N THR A 238 -14.36 -15.26 18.95
CA THR A 238 -14.83 -16.44 19.69
C THR A 238 -15.04 -16.20 21.18
N VAL A 239 -14.14 -15.47 21.84
CA VAL A 239 -14.21 -15.15 23.28
C VAL A 239 -15.44 -14.28 23.57
N LEU A 240 -15.67 -13.29 22.71
CA LEU A 240 -16.78 -12.37 22.85
C LEU A 240 -18.11 -13.08 22.59
N SER A 241 -18.21 -13.88 21.54
CA SER A 241 -19.40 -14.68 21.25
C SER A 241 -19.76 -15.62 22.41
N ALA A 242 -18.78 -16.28 23.03
CA ALA A 242 -19.03 -17.18 24.17
C ALA A 242 -19.60 -16.43 25.39
N TRP A 243 -19.01 -15.28 25.74
CA TRP A 243 -19.52 -14.44 26.83
C TRP A 243 -20.97 -14.00 26.57
N TYR A 244 -21.29 -13.59 25.34
CA TYR A 244 -22.65 -13.15 25.00
C TYR A 244 -23.66 -14.28 25.03
N VAL A 245 -23.29 -15.50 24.63
CA VAL A 245 -24.14 -16.68 24.77
C VAL A 245 -24.47 -16.94 26.25
N ASP A 246 -23.47 -16.89 27.13
CA ASP A 246 -23.68 -17.07 28.57
C ASP A 246 -24.54 -15.96 29.17
N PHE A 247 -24.29 -14.70 28.79
CA PHE A 247 -25.09 -13.54 29.17
C PHE A 247 -26.55 -13.70 28.73
N ALA A 248 -26.78 -14.10 27.48
CA ALA A 248 -28.12 -14.26 26.91
C ALA A 248 -28.92 -15.35 27.62
N LEU A 249 -28.26 -16.45 27.99
CA LEU A 249 -28.84 -17.53 28.78
C LEU A 249 -29.21 -17.05 30.19
N GLU A 250 -28.34 -16.28 30.84
CA GLU A 250 -28.61 -15.73 32.17
C GLU A 250 -29.75 -14.70 32.15
N ALA A 251 -29.77 -13.79 31.17
CA ALA A 251 -30.86 -12.84 30.96
C ALA A 251 -32.20 -13.58 30.75
N SER A 252 -32.19 -14.69 30.00
CA SER A 252 -33.37 -15.52 29.75
C SER A 252 -33.88 -16.21 31.02
N ARG A 253 -32.97 -16.76 31.85
CA ARG A 253 -33.29 -17.35 33.17
C ARG A 253 -33.98 -16.34 34.08
N ARG A 254 -33.39 -15.15 34.24
CA ARG A 254 -33.92 -14.07 35.07
C ARG A 254 -35.29 -13.61 34.60
N ARG A 255 -35.47 -13.47 33.28
CA ARG A 255 -36.77 -13.15 32.68
C ARG A 255 -37.82 -14.21 32.96
N LYS A 256 -37.46 -15.49 32.95
CA LYS A 256 -38.42 -16.57 33.22
C LYS A 256 -38.97 -16.49 34.65
N LEU A 257 -38.13 -16.13 35.62
CA LEU A 257 -38.56 -15.84 36.99
C LEU A 257 -39.50 -14.62 37.02
N ALA A 258 -39.13 -13.51 36.38
CA ALA A 258 -39.98 -12.32 36.33
C ALA A 258 -41.36 -12.63 35.71
N HIS A 259 -41.38 -13.37 34.61
CA HIS A 259 -42.60 -13.80 33.93
C HIS A 259 -43.47 -14.70 34.83
N LEU A 260 -42.86 -15.61 35.60
CA LEU A 260 -43.60 -16.41 36.60
C LEU A 260 -44.30 -15.49 37.61
N ILE A 261 -43.60 -14.49 38.13
CA ILE A 261 -44.16 -13.55 39.12
C ILE A 261 -45.33 -12.78 38.51
N GLU A 262 -45.17 -12.26 37.28
CA GLU A 262 -46.23 -11.57 36.55
C GLU A 262 -47.46 -12.48 36.33
N GLU A 263 -47.26 -13.72 35.87
CA GLU A 263 -48.35 -14.67 35.65
C GLU A 263 -49.11 -15.01 36.93
N LEU A 264 -48.41 -15.21 38.06
CA LEU A 264 -49.06 -15.49 39.35
C LEU A 264 -49.86 -14.29 39.84
N CYS A 265 -49.34 -13.07 39.65
CA CYS A 265 -50.07 -11.84 39.98
C CYS A 265 -51.29 -11.62 39.06
N ALA A 266 -51.19 -11.99 37.78
CA ALA A 266 -52.25 -11.80 36.79
C ALA A 266 -53.39 -12.84 36.86
N GLN A 267 -53.27 -13.89 37.66
CA GLN A 267 -54.31 -14.91 37.79
C GLN A 267 -55.65 -14.28 38.27
N LYS A 268 -56.76 -14.61 37.59
CA LYS A 268 -58.09 -14.08 37.93
C LYS A 268 -58.49 -14.49 39.36
N GLY A 269 -58.89 -13.52 40.18
CA GLY A 269 -59.25 -13.74 41.59
C GLY A 269 -58.06 -14.01 42.53
N SER A 270 -56.84 -13.83 42.02
CA SER A 270 -55.60 -13.94 42.79
C SER A 270 -55.47 -12.82 43.83
N ARG A 271 -54.95 -13.16 45.01
CA ARG A 271 -54.46 -12.19 46.01
C ARG A 271 -52.93 -12.07 45.99
N TRP A 272 -52.28 -12.61 44.96
CA TRP A 272 -50.83 -12.56 44.77
C TRP A 272 -50.42 -11.12 44.49
N THR A 273 -49.46 -10.64 45.28
CA THR A 273 -48.67 -9.45 44.99
C THR A 273 -47.23 -9.91 44.77
N PRO A 274 -46.37 -9.13 44.09
CA PRO A 274 -44.98 -9.51 43.88
C PRO A 274 -44.27 -9.92 45.19
N SER A 275 -44.47 -9.16 46.26
CA SER A 275 -43.91 -9.47 47.58
C SER A 275 -44.38 -10.83 48.12
N LYS A 276 -45.68 -11.15 47.97
CA LYS A 276 -46.22 -12.45 48.41
C LYS A 276 -45.69 -13.60 47.56
N VAL A 277 -45.55 -13.40 46.25
CA VAL A 277 -44.99 -14.42 45.36
C VAL A 277 -43.54 -14.70 45.75
N LEU A 278 -42.73 -13.66 46.01
CA LEU A 278 -41.36 -13.82 46.46
C LEU A 278 -41.28 -14.59 47.78
N SER A 279 -42.09 -14.21 48.79
CA SER A 279 -42.18 -14.97 50.06
C SER A 279 -42.58 -16.43 49.85
N TYR A 280 -43.54 -16.70 48.97
CA TYR A 280 -43.92 -18.06 48.60
C TYR A 280 -42.75 -18.84 47.99
N LEU A 281 -42.00 -18.24 47.06
CA LEU A 281 -40.85 -18.88 46.43
C LEU A 281 -39.75 -19.18 47.46
N ASP A 282 -39.54 -18.28 48.41
CA ASP A 282 -38.55 -18.47 49.48
C ASP A 282 -38.97 -19.56 50.49
N GLU A 283 -40.27 -19.68 50.80
CA GLU A 283 -40.81 -20.73 51.67
C GLU A 283 -40.83 -22.11 51.00
N GLU A 284 -41.34 -22.21 49.77
CA GLU A 284 -41.60 -23.50 49.10
C GLU A 284 -40.44 -24.02 48.26
N PHE A 285 -39.52 -23.13 47.89
CA PHE A 285 -38.30 -23.43 47.14
C PHE A 285 -37.11 -22.74 47.81
N PRO A 286 -36.78 -23.08 49.06
CA PRO A 286 -35.67 -22.45 49.76
C PRO A 286 -34.36 -22.70 49.00
N LEU A 287 -33.56 -21.65 48.87
CA LEU A 287 -32.22 -21.72 48.29
C LEU A 287 -31.28 -22.28 49.37
N SER A 288 -31.18 -23.61 49.47
CA SER A 288 -30.34 -24.29 50.45
C SER A 288 -28.93 -24.59 49.90
N GLY A 289 -27.90 -24.49 50.75
CA GLY A 289 -26.52 -24.81 50.41
C GLY A 289 -25.50 -23.78 50.94
N THR A 290 -24.21 -24.12 50.84
CA THR A 290 -23.07 -23.25 51.22
C THR A 290 -22.86 -22.07 50.26
N THR A 291 -23.48 -22.08 49.08
CA THR A 291 -23.35 -21.01 48.07
C THR A 291 -24.72 -20.67 47.49
N LYS A 292 -25.38 -19.63 48.01
CA LYS A 292 -26.77 -19.31 47.61
C LYS A 292 -26.91 -18.94 46.13
N GLY A 293 -25.86 -18.39 45.52
CA GLY A 293 -25.82 -18.08 44.10
C GLY A 293 -25.99 -19.31 43.20
N LEU A 294 -25.35 -20.44 43.55
CA LEU A 294 -25.48 -21.69 42.80
C LEU A 294 -26.90 -22.26 42.93
N ALA A 295 -27.44 -22.28 44.16
CA ALA A 295 -28.80 -22.76 44.41
C ALA A 295 -29.86 -21.93 43.68
N LEU A 296 -29.67 -20.61 43.57
CA LEU A 296 -30.54 -19.75 42.76
C LEU A 296 -30.44 -20.11 41.28
N ARG A 297 -29.23 -20.27 40.75
CA ARG A 297 -29.03 -20.65 39.35
C ARG A 297 -29.69 -21.98 39.01
N ASP A 298 -29.62 -22.97 39.90
CA ASP A 298 -30.30 -24.27 39.73
C ASP A 298 -31.81 -24.15 39.74
N PHE A 299 -32.37 -23.33 40.64
CA PHE A 299 -33.79 -23.01 40.64
C PHE A 299 -34.21 -22.34 39.32
N LEU A 300 -33.43 -21.37 38.82
CA LEU A 300 -33.69 -20.72 37.54
C LEU A 300 -33.59 -21.68 36.35
N ASN A 301 -32.60 -22.59 36.35
CA ASN A 301 -32.49 -23.66 35.35
C ASN A 301 -33.73 -24.55 35.36
N ASN A 302 -34.23 -24.92 36.55
CA ASN A 302 -35.46 -25.69 36.67
C ASN A 302 -36.67 -24.93 36.08
N LEU A 303 -36.80 -23.62 36.33
CA LEU A 303 -37.85 -22.77 35.74
C LEU A 303 -37.80 -22.70 34.22
N MET A 304 -36.61 -22.83 33.61
CA MET A 304 -36.47 -22.87 32.16
C MET A 304 -37.06 -24.15 31.55
N THR A 305 -37.23 -25.22 32.32
CA THR A 305 -37.88 -26.45 31.86
C THR A 305 -39.42 -26.29 31.88
N LYS A 306 -40.10 -26.93 30.93
CA LYS A 306 -41.59 -26.95 30.89
C LYS A 306 -42.19 -27.55 32.17
N GLY A 307 -41.57 -28.61 32.71
CA GLY A 307 -42.02 -29.29 33.93
C GLY A 307 -41.83 -28.43 35.17
N GLY A 308 -40.67 -27.78 35.32
CA GLY A 308 -40.36 -26.94 36.47
C GLY A 308 -41.31 -25.75 36.60
N PHE A 309 -41.51 -24.98 35.52
CA PHE A 309 -42.40 -23.83 35.52
C PHE A 309 -43.85 -24.19 35.91
N LEU A 310 -44.38 -25.27 35.32
CA LEU A 310 -45.74 -25.76 35.64
C LEU A 310 -45.83 -26.27 37.08
N ASN A 311 -44.80 -26.94 37.59
CA ASN A 311 -44.76 -27.43 38.96
C ASN A 311 -44.84 -26.27 39.98
N VAL A 312 -44.08 -25.18 39.74
CA VAL A 312 -44.13 -24.00 40.62
C VAL A 312 -45.51 -23.33 40.56
N LYS A 313 -46.16 -23.26 39.39
CA LYS A 313 -47.53 -22.73 39.29
C LYS A 313 -48.56 -23.61 40.00
N ARG A 314 -48.42 -24.93 39.94
CA ARG A 314 -49.28 -25.88 40.66
C ARG A 314 -49.15 -25.71 42.17
N LYS A 315 -47.92 -25.70 42.69
CA LYS A 315 -47.65 -25.49 44.12
C LYS A 315 -48.16 -24.14 44.64
N ALA A 316 -48.16 -23.09 43.80
CA ALA A 316 -48.71 -21.80 44.19
C ALA A 316 -50.23 -21.88 44.48
N LYS A 317 -50.97 -22.68 43.70
CA LYS A 317 -52.40 -22.91 43.97
C LYS A 317 -52.59 -23.64 45.30
N GLU A 318 -51.83 -24.70 45.53
CA GLU A 318 -51.85 -25.49 46.78
C GLU A 318 -51.49 -24.62 48.00
N TYR A 319 -50.51 -23.73 47.86
CA TYR A 319 -50.11 -22.79 48.90
C TYR A 319 -51.24 -21.84 49.32
N LEU A 320 -51.97 -21.27 48.35
CA LEU A 320 -53.13 -20.42 48.66
C LEU A 320 -54.25 -21.20 49.35
N HIS A 321 -54.48 -22.46 48.96
CA HIS A 321 -55.45 -23.31 49.65
C HIS A 321 -55.04 -23.56 51.11
N ARG A 322 -53.77 -23.89 51.36
CA ARG A 322 -53.24 -24.09 52.73
C ARG A 322 -53.34 -22.84 53.61
N LYS A 323 -53.00 -21.66 53.08
CA LYS A 323 -53.07 -20.39 53.83
C LYS A 323 -54.50 -19.85 54.03
N ARG A 324 -55.50 -20.40 53.33
CA ARG A 324 -56.93 -20.04 53.50
C ARG A 324 -57.67 -20.96 54.46
N ALA A 325 -57.18 -22.18 54.70
CA ALA A 325 -57.77 -23.07 55.67
C ALA A 325 -57.56 -22.48 57.08
N PRO A 326 -58.64 -22.23 57.87
CA PRO A 326 -58.48 -21.87 59.27
C PRO A 326 -57.77 -23.03 60.00
N LEU A 327 -56.76 -22.69 60.80
CA LEU A 327 -56.11 -23.60 61.73
C LEU A 327 -57.10 -24.09 62.78
#